data_AF-A0A853KE19-F1
#
_entry.id   AF-A0A853KE19-F1
#
_cell.length_a   1.000
_cell.length_b   1.000
_cell.length_c   1.000
_cell.angle_alpha   90.00
_cell.angle_beta   90.00
_cell.angle_gamma   90.00
#
_symmetry.space_group_name_H-M   'P 1'
#
loop_
_entity.id
_entity.type
_entity.pdbx_description
1 polymer ?
#
loop_
_entity_poly.entity_id
_entity_poly.type
_entity_poly.pdbx_seq_one_letter_code
_entity_poly.pdbx_strand_id
1 'polypeptide(L)'
;MRTHTKSSGTVHSNLFGSLQTVRDPSSQLVLVNKENRLPSGYVPSDLVVPSVPFLYGARDAEFHLMRKVAALALARMFAAAKQDGVFMDGVSAYRSYATQASLFAQYVQQYGKLAAEQFSALPGESEHETGLAIDVSGSSGRCAVQSCFSKTPQAIWLQKHAATYGFIIRYPKGKQAITGYEYEPWHIRYVGILPAKYIVGHNITFEQYVAMMNGKTQPNSSL
;
A
#
# COMPACT_ATOMS: atom_id res chain seq x y z
N MET A 1 -35.56 -4.09 47.19
CA MET A 1 -35.15 -4.70 45.91
C MET A 1 -35.29 -3.66 44.81
N ARG A 2 -34.20 -3.04 44.36
CA ARG A 2 -34.21 -2.10 43.23
C ARG A 2 -33.72 -2.84 41.99
N THR A 3 -34.57 -2.88 40.97
CA THR A 3 -34.31 -3.46 39.66
C THR A 3 -33.37 -2.53 38.88
N HIS A 4 -32.19 -3.01 38.51
CA HIS A 4 -31.32 -2.31 37.56
C HIS A 4 -31.63 -2.79 36.15
N THR A 5 -32.19 -1.87 35.38
CA THR A 5 -32.45 -1.93 33.95
C THR A 5 -31.13 -2.04 33.16
N LYS A 6 -31.13 -2.96 32.19
CA LYS A 6 -30.09 -3.08 31.16
C LYS A 6 -30.00 -1.77 30.37
N SER A 7 -28.81 -1.19 30.29
CA SER A 7 -28.48 -0.18 29.29
C SER A 7 -27.91 -0.87 28.05
N SER A 8 -28.59 -0.64 26.94
CA SER A 8 -28.24 -1.00 25.57
C SER A 8 -27.43 0.12 24.92
N GLY A 9 -26.55 -0.25 23.98
CA GLY A 9 -25.90 0.66 23.03
C GLY A 9 -24.40 0.83 23.33
N THR A 10 -23.47 0.59 22.40
CA THR A 10 -23.52 1.00 21.00
C THR A 10 -22.81 -0.02 20.11
N VAL A 11 -23.49 -0.52 19.09
CA VAL A 11 -22.88 -1.28 18.00
C VAL A 11 -22.03 -0.28 17.21
N HIS A 12 -20.71 -0.43 17.25
CA HIS A 12 -19.85 0.27 16.31
C HIS A 12 -20.22 -0.18 14.91
N SER A 13 -20.76 0.75 14.13
CA SER A 13 -21.10 0.59 12.72
C SER A 13 -19.88 0.04 11.96
N ASN A 14 -20.04 -1.12 11.33
CA ASN A 14 -19.15 -1.63 10.30
C ASN A 14 -19.11 -0.61 9.15
N LEU A 15 -18.14 0.31 9.21
CA LEU A 15 -17.83 1.24 8.13
C LEU A 15 -17.09 0.56 6.97
N PHE A 16 -16.74 -0.72 7.14
CA PHE A 16 -16.07 -1.54 6.15
C PHE A 16 -16.94 -2.77 5.82
N GLY A 17 -17.04 -3.12 4.54
CA GLY A 17 -17.76 -4.31 4.07
C GLY A 17 -17.24 -5.62 4.69
N SER A 18 -17.95 -6.74 4.49
CA SER A 18 -17.44 -8.04 4.94
C SER A 18 -16.10 -8.35 4.27
N LEU A 19 -15.09 -8.75 5.05
CA LEU A 19 -13.76 -9.12 4.56
C LEU A 19 -13.87 -10.25 3.52
N GLN A 20 -13.29 -10.05 2.34
CA GLN A 20 -13.31 -11.02 1.24
C GLN A 20 -11.90 -11.41 0.81
N THR A 21 -11.74 -12.64 0.30
CA THR A 21 -10.49 -13.07 -0.33
C THR A 21 -10.51 -12.70 -1.81
N VAL A 22 -9.44 -12.04 -2.29
CA VAL A 22 -9.32 -11.64 -3.69
C VAL A 22 -9.26 -12.86 -4.61
N ARG A 23 -9.92 -12.75 -5.78
CA ARG A 23 -10.02 -13.86 -6.75
C ARG A 23 -8.78 -14.02 -7.64
N ASP A 24 -8.15 -12.91 -8.01
CA ASP A 24 -6.93 -12.88 -8.81
C ASP A 24 -5.82 -12.12 -8.05
N PRO A 25 -5.10 -12.78 -7.14
CA PRO A 25 -4.02 -12.16 -6.39
C PRO A 25 -2.82 -11.77 -7.27
N SER A 26 -2.73 -12.32 -8.49
CA SER A 26 -1.65 -12.08 -9.45
C SER A 26 -1.86 -10.82 -10.31
N SER A 27 -3.08 -10.28 -10.32
CA SER A 27 -3.40 -9.05 -11.04
C SER A 27 -2.53 -7.88 -10.56
N GLN A 28 -2.05 -7.06 -11.49
CA GLN A 28 -1.39 -5.78 -11.14
C GLN A 28 -2.39 -4.82 -10.47
N LEU A 29 -3.68 -5.00 -10.75
CA LEU A 29 -4.78 -4.22 -10.21
C LEU A 29 -5.49 -4.93 -9.04
N VAL A 30 -4.86 -5.93 -8.41
CA VAL A 30 -5.39 -6.53 -7.19
C VAL A 30 -5.54 -5.46 -6.10
N LEU A 31 -6.76 -5.25 -5.62
CA LEU A 31 -7.04 -4.39 -4.48
C LEU A 31 -6.83 -5.18 -3.20
N VAL A 32 -5.85 -4.78 -2.40
CA VAL A 32 -5.58 -5.35 -1.07
C VAL A 32 -5.74 -4.24 -0.04
N ASN A 33 -6.60 -4.46 0.94
CA ASN A 33 -6.93 -3.51 2.02
C ASN A 33 -7.70 -4.25 3.14
N LYS A 34 -8.25 -3.49 4.10
CA LYS A 34 -9.01 -4.01 5.25
C LYS A 34 -10.30 -4.78 4.89
N GLU A 35 -10.71 -4.75 3.63
CA GLU A 35 -11.89 -5.45 3.11
C GLU A 35 -11.54 -6.56 2.11
N ASN A 36 -10.32 -6.54 1.56
CA ASN A 36 -9.88 -7.42 0.49
C ASN A 36 -8.51 -8.01 0.87
N ARG A 37 -8.51 -9.28 1.30
CA ARG A 37 -7.29 -9.99 1.68
C ARG A 37 -6.78 -10.91 0.58
N LEU A 38 -5.47 -11.09 0.54
CA LEU A 38 -4.82 -12.14 -0.23
C LEU A 38 -5.18 -13.53 0.31
N PRO A 39 -5.20 -14.55 -0.56
CA PRO A 39 -5.27 -15.94 -0.12
C PRO A 39 -4.12 -16.28 0.83
N SER A 40 -4.40 -17.14 1.82
CA SER A 40 -3.36 -17.63 2.72
C SER A 40 -2.25 -18.32 1.92
N GLY A 41 -0.99 -17.98 2.21
CA GLY A 41 0.18 -18.56 1.53
C GLY A 41 0.46 -17.99 0.14
N TYR A 42 -0.24 -16.94 -0.30
CA TYR A 42 0.10 -16.28 -1.55
C TYR A 42 1.51 -15.68 -1.51
N VAL A 43 2.33 -16.06 -2.49
CA VAL A 43 3.66 -15.50 -2.75
C VAL A 43 3.74 -15.24 -4.26
N PRO A 44 4.07 -14.01 -4.69
CA PRO A 44 4.25 -13.75 -6.11
C PRO A 44 5.38 -14.61 -6.70
N SER A 45 5.15 -15.22 -7.85
CA SER A 45 6.12 -16.13 -8.48
C SER A 45 7.27 -15.40 -9.22
N ASP A 46 7.17 -14.08 -9.37
CA ASP A 46 8.09 -13.25 -10.17
C ASP A 46 8.84 -12.20 -9.35
N LEU A 47 9.09 -12.47 -8.07
CA LEU A 47 9.86 -11.59 -7.19
C LEU A 47 11.34 -11.50 -7.62
N VAL A 48 11.86 -10.28 -7.72
CA VAL A 48 13.26 -9.96 -8.04
C VAL A 48 13.72 -8.75 -7.23
N VAL A 49 15.03 -8.61 -7.06
CA VAL A 49 15.62 -7.39 -6.48
C VAL A 49 15.66 -6.30 -7.58
N PRO A 50 15.01 -5.14 -7.38
CA PRO A 50 15.13 -4.02 -8.31
C PRO A 50 16.55 -3.45 -8.28
N SER A 51 17.03 -2.96 -9.43
CA SER A 51 18.34 -2.33 -9.56
C SER A 51 18.31 -0.88 -9.03
N VAL A 52 18.03 -0.70 -7.74
CA VAL A 52 17.98 0.57 -7.02
C VAL A 52 18.69 0.44 -5.66
N PRO A 53 19.19 1.53 -5.07
CA PRO A 53 19.71 1.50 -3.71
C PRO A 53 18.58 1.24 -2.70
N PHE A 54 18.94 0.58 -1.59
CA PHE A 54 18.11 0.41 -0.41
C PHE A 54 18.82 1.02 0.80
N LEU A 55 18.05 1.59 1.72
CA LEU A 55 18.55 2.28 2.90
C LEU A 55 19.24 1.30 3.87
N TYR A 56 18.74 0.06 3.92
CA TYR A 56 19.25 -0.99 4.80
C TYR A 56 19.95 -2.09 3.99
N GLY A 57 20.88 -2.78 4.63
CA GLY A 57 21.74 -3.78 3.99
C GLY A 57 21.06 -5.14 3.76
N ALA A 58 21.81 -6.10 3.20
CA ALA A 58 21.31 -7.40 2.73
C ALA A 58 20.71 -8.36 3.78
N ARG A 59 20.65 -7.98 5.07
CA ARG A 59 20.00 -8.80 6.12
C ARG A 59 18.49 -8.89 5.93
N ASP A 60 17.92 -7.94 5.20
CA ASP A 60 16.49 -7.80 4.96
C ASP A 60 16.12 -8.19 3.51
N ALA A 61 16.65 -9.32 3.05
CA ALA A 61 16.62 -9.71 1.64
C ALA A 61 15.21 -9.75 1.03
N GLU A 62 14.17 -10.14 1.80
CA GLU A 62 12.79 -10.13 1.30
C GLU A 62 12.25 -8.72 1.08
N PHE A 63 12.64 -7.75 1.94
CA PHE A 63 12.21 -6.34 1.83
C PHE A 63 12.79 -5.66 0.60
N HIS A 64 13.75 -6.29 -0.07
CA HIS A 64 14.32 -5.82 -1.32
C HIS A 64 13.65 -6.45 -2.54
N LEU A 65 12.67 -7.34 -2.36
CA LEU A 65 12.00 -8.00 -3.47
C LEU A 65 10.78 -7.21 -3.93
N MET A 66 10.58 -7.17 -5.25
CA MET A 66 9.37 -6.70 -5.89
C MET A 66 9.03 -7.62 -7.04
N ARG A 67 7.75 -7.67 -7.43
CA ARG A 67 7.37 -8.31 -8.69
C ARG A 67 8.12 -7.66 -9.84
N LYS A 68 8.62 -8.46 -10.77
CA LYS A 68 9.53 -8.04 -11.85
C LYS A 68 9.07 -6.80 -12.59
N VAL A 69 7.78 -6.68 -12.87
CA VAL A 69 7.21 -5.52 -13.56
C VAL A 69 7.37 -4.23 -12.74
N ALA A 70 7.09 -4.27 -11.44
CA ALA A 70 7.23 -3.15 -10.54
C ALA A 70 8.71 -2.83 -10.30
N ALA A 71 9.57 -3.85 -10.19
CA ALA A 71 11.01 -3.68 -10.03
C ALA A 71 11.64 -2.92 -11.22
N LEU A 72 11.29 -3.28 -12.45
CA LEU A 72 11.75 -2.61 -13.68
C LEU A 72 11.21 -1.19 -13.80
N ALA A 73 9.98 -0.94 -13.35
CA ALA A 73 9.40 0.39 -13.30
C ALA A 73 10.10 1.28 -12.26
N LEU A 74 10.38 0.72 -11.08
CA LEU A 74 11.07 1.42 -9.99
C LEU A 74 12.47 1.86 -10.39
N ALA A 75 13.24 0.97 -11.03
CA ALA A 75 14.58 1.30 -11.53
C ALA A 75 14.57 2.46 -12.52
N ARG A 76 13.60 2.49 -13.45
CA ARG A 76 13.41 3.61 -14.38
C ARG A 76 13.04 4.90 -13.67
N MET A 77 12.13 4.83 -12.70
CA MET A 77 11.71 5.98 -11.90
C MET A 77 12.87 6.58 -11.11
N PHE A 78 13.66 5.74 -10.43
CA PHE A 78 14.80 6.20 -9.63
C PHE A 78 15.92 6.77 -10.52
N ALA A 79 16.15 6.18 -11.70
CA ALA A 79 17.09 6.74 -12.66
C ALA A 79 16.67 8.14 -13.14
N ALA A 80 15.38 8.35 -13.41
CA ALA A 80 14.87 9.66 -13.81
C ALA A 80 14.94 10.68 -12.66
N ALA A 81 14.56 10.29 -11.45
CA ALA A 81 14.70 11.16 -10.28
C ALA A 81 16.16 11.58 -10.07
N LYS A 82 17.11 10.65 -10.24
CA LYS A 82 18.54 10.95 -10.17
C LYS A 82 18.98 11.97 -11.23
N GLN A 83 18.43 11.91 -12.45
CA GLN A 83 18.69 12.91 -13.50
C GLN A 83 18.19 14.30 -13.09
N ASP A 84 17.11 14.37 -12.31
CA ASP A 84 16.58 15.62 -11.72
C ASP A 84 17.28 16.02 -10.41
N GLY A 85 18.38 15.35 -10.03
CA GLY A 85 19.10 15.63 -8.78
C GLY A 85 18.41 15.12 -7.50
N VAL A 86 17.38 14.27 -7.64
CA VAL A 86 16.62 13.69 -6.53
C VAL A 86 17.04 12.23 -6.31
N PHE A 87 17.77 11.98 -5.22
CA PHE A 87 18.23 10.65 -4.86
C PHE A 87 17.25 9.99 -3.88
N MET A 88 16.87 8.75 -4.19
CA MET A 88 15.92 7.96 -3.40
C MET A 88 16.47 6.57 -3.16
N ASP A 89 16.11 6.02 -2.01
CA ASP A 89 16.43 4.65 -1.60
C ASP A 89 15.14 3.91 -1.23
N GLY A 90 15.07 2.63 -1.57
CA GLY A 90 14.03 1.73 -1.06
C GLY A 90 14.20 1.50 0.44
N VAL A 91 13.09 1.36 1.16
CA VAL A 91 13.07 1.07 2.60
C VAL A 91 12.50 -0.32 2.85
N SER A 92 11.30 -0.59 2.34
CA SER A 92 10.62 -1.88 2.51
C SER A 92 9.69 -2.16 1.33
N ALA A 93 9.93 -3.24 0.60
CA ALA A 93 9.12 -3.68 -0.53
C ALA A 93 8.32 -4.92 -0.17
N TYR A 94 8.61 -6.10 -0.74
CA TYR A 94 7.86 -7.31 -0.42
C TYR A 94 8.00 -7.68 1.06
N ARG A 95 6.86 -8.01 1.69
CA ARG A 95 6.81 -8.61 3.02
C ARG A 95 5.98 -9.87 2.90
N SER A 96 6.51 -11.01 3.32
CA SER A 96 5.71 -12.23 3.38
C SER A 96 4.56 -12.12 4.37
N TYR A 97 3.54 -12.98 4.23
CA TYR A 97 2.46 -13.10 5.20
C TYR A 97 2.99 -13.32 6.63
N ALA A 98 4.00 -14.19 6.77
CA ALA A 98 4.62 -14.49 8.07
C ALA A 98 5.30 -13.25 8.66
N THR A 99 6.02 -12.48 7.84
CA THR A 99 6.67 -11.25 8.29
C THR A 99 5.65 -10.18 8.68
N GLN A 100 4.56 -10.04 7.91
CA GLN A 100 3.46 -9.16 8.28
C GLN A 100 2.80 -9.58 9.60
N ALA A 101 2.66 -10.89 9.85
CA ALA A 101 2.12 -11.42 11.10
C ALA A 101 3.03 -11.13 12.30
N SER A 102 4.34 -11.33 12.15
CA SER A 102 5.32 -10.99 13.19
C SER A 102 5.32 -9.48 13.49
N LEU A 103 5.29 -8.63 12.46
CA LEU A 103 5.28 -7.19 12.61
C LEU A 103 4.00 -6.72 13.33
N PHE A 104 2.84 -7.19 12.88
CA PHE A 104 1.57 -6.84 13.52
C PHE A 104 1.54 -7.29 14.98
N ALA A 105 2.02 -8.49 15.30
CA ALA A 105 2.11 -8.99 16.67
C ALA A 105 3.02 -8.10 17.55
N GLN A 106 4.15 -7.62 17.02
CA GLN A 106 5.02 -6.67 17.73
C GLN A 106 4.30 -5.35 18.03
N TYR A 107 3.57 -4.79 17.06
CA TYR A 107 2.78 -3.57 17.29
C TYR A 107 1.64 -3.77 18.29
N VAL A 108 0.98 -4.93 18.28
CA VAL A 108 -0.04 -5.27 19.27
C VAL A 108 0.57 -5.30 20.68
N GLN A 109 1.77 -5.87 20.83
CA GLN A 109 2.46 -5.89 22.12
C GLN A 109 2.85 -4.49 22.59
N GLN A 110 3.27 -3.61 21.68
CA GLN A 110 3.77 -2.28 22.02
C GLN A 110 2.65 -1.24 22.23
N TYR A 111 1.59 -1.28 21.43
CA TYR A 111 0.58 -0.22 21.34
C TYR A 111 -0.84 -0.71 21.63
N GLY A 112 -1.06 -2.03 21.73
CA GLY A 112 -2.37 -2.63 21.82
C GLY A 112 -3.04 -2.82 20.46
N LYS A 113 -3.96 -3.79 20.38
CA LYS A 113 -4.58 -4.22 19.12
C LYS A 113 -5.31 -3.09 18.38
N LEU A 114 -6.16 -2.34 19.09
CA LEU A 114 -6.96 -1.27 18.48
C LEU A 114 -6.10 -0.18 17.85
N ALA A 115 -4.97 0.17 18.48
CA ALA A 115 -4.04 1.13 17.92
C ALA A 115 -3.25 0.54 16.73
N ALA A 116 -2.75 -0.70 16.87
CA ALA A 116 -2.01 -1.37 15.80
C ALA A 116 -2.80 -1.48 14.50
N GLU A 117 -4.11 -1.77 14.55
CA GLU A 117 -4.99 -1.86 13.37
C GLU A 117 -5.22 -0.50 12.66
N GLN A 118 -4.86 0.63 13.29
CA GLN A 118 -4.96 1.94 12.64
C GLN A 118 -3.83 2.22 11.66
N PHE A 119 -2.62 1.71 11.93
CA PHE A 119 -1.42 2.02 11.15
C PHE A 119 -0.70 0.79 10.57
N SER A 120 -1.08 -0.43 10.97
CA SER A 120 -0.55 -1.66 10.41
C SER A 120 -1.66 -2.53 9.86
N ALA A 121 -1.43 -3.04 8.65
CA ALA A 121 -2.26 -4.06 8.04
C ALA A 121 -2.22 -5.36 8.85
N LEU A 122 -3.35 -6.09 8.83
CA LEU A 122 -3.36 -7.50 9.22
C LEU A 122 -2.64 -8.35 8.14
N PRO A 123 -2.17 -9.56 8.49
CA PRO A 123 -1.60 -10.48 7.52
C PRO A 123 -2.61 -10.87 6.44
N GLY A 124 -2.22 -10.75 5.18
CA GLY A 124 -3.07 -10.89 4.00
C GLY A 124 -3.68 -9.56 3.53
N GLU A 125 -3.64 -8.50 4.33
CA GLU A 125 -4.25 -7.19 4.01
C GLU A 125 -3.20 -6.11 3.71
N SER A 126 -1.91 -6.48 3.71
CA SER A 126 -0.80 -5.58 3.41
C SER A 126 -0.51 -5.55 1.91
N GLU A 127 -0.43 -4.37 1.30
CA GLU A 127 -0.02 -4.28 -0.11
C GLU A 127 1.42 -4.76 -0.35
N HIS A 128 2.28 -4.76 0.67
CA HIS A 128 3.62 -5.30 0.57
C HIS A 128 3.62 -6.80 0.22
N GLU A 129 2.61 -7.55 0.65
CA GLU A 129 2.47 -8.98 0.31
C GLU A 129 2.20 -9.21 -1.18
N THR A 130 1.77 -8.18 -1.92
CA THR A 130 1.59 -8.26 -3.37
C THR A 130 2.91 -8.20 -4.14
N GLY A 131 3.99 -7.72 -3.52
CA GLY A 131 5.25 -7.36 -4.19
C GLY A 131 5.12 -6.19 -5.18
N LEU A 132 4.01 -5.45 -5.16
CA LEU A 132 3.75 -4.27 -6.01
C LEU A 132 3.89 -2.95 -5.24
N ALA A 133 4.04 -3.00 -3.92
CA ALA A 133 4.23 -1.83 -3.07
C ALA A 133 5.69 -1.71 -2.60
N ILE A 134 6.13 -0.48 -2.36
CA ILE A 134 7.41 -0.17 -1.73
C ILE A 134 7.31 1.14 -0.95
N ASP A 135 7.91 1.15 0.23
CA ASP A 135 8.20 2.36 0.99
C ASP A 135 9.55 2.92 0.52
N VAL A 136 9.60 4.22 0.24
CA VAL A 136 10.82 4.91 -0.23
C VAL A 136 11.22 6.06 0.70
N SER A 137 12.50 6.41 0.67
CA SER A 137 13.03 7.55 1.42
C SER A 137 14.11 8.28 0.61
N GLY A 138 14.64 9.38 1.14
CA GLY A 138 15.90 9.94 0.65
C GLY A 138 17.10 9.20 1.25
N SER A 139 18.23 9.18 0.56
CA SER A 139 19.41 8.37 0.93
C SER A 139 20.06 8.68 2.30
N SER A 140 19.63 9.74 2.99
CA SER A 140 20.04 9.98 4.38
C SER A 140 19.25 9.18 5.41
N GLY A 141 18.16 8.52 5.01
CA GLY A 141 17.20 7.85 5.89
C GLY A 141 16.39 8.80 6.78
N ARG A 142 16.67 10.10 6.76
CA ARG A 142 15.90 11.09 7.54
C ARG A 142 14.45 11.07 7.07
N CYS A 143 13.53 10.95 8.01
CA CYS A 143 12.09 10.83 7.77
C CYS A 143 11.67 9.56 7.01
N ALA A 144 12.50 8.51 6.92
CA ALA A 144 12.06 7.24 6.35
C ALA A 144 10.82 6.73 7.11
N VAL A 145 9.73 6.45 6.38
CA VAL A 145 8.45 5.94 6.91
C VAL A 145 7.88 6.86 8.01
N GLN A 146 8.03 8.18 7.83
CA GLN A 146 7.54 9.19 8.77
C GLN A 146 6.85 10.34 8.05
N SER A 147 5.91 11.00 8.73
CA SER A 147 5.10 12.11 8.18
C SER A 147 5.95 13.27 7.65
N CYS A 148 7.14 13.52 8.23
CA CYS A 148 8.05 14.55 7.76
C CYS A 148 8.63 14.28 6.35
N PHE A 149 8.51 13.05 5.83
CA PHE A 149 8.88 12.73 4.45
C PHE A 149 8.12 13.59 3.43
N SER A 150 6.87 13.95 3.72
CA SER A 150 6.00 14.78 2.86
C SER A 150 6.62 16.12 2.43
N LYS A 151 7.59 16.63 3.19
CA LYS A 151 8.27 17.92 2.94
C LYS A 151 9.61 17.77 2.21
N THR A 152 10.01 16.55 1.90
CA THR A 152 11.30 16.27 1.25
C THR A 152 11.23 16.50 -0.26
N PRO A 153 12.37 16.78 -0.92
CA PRO A 153 12.44 16.82 -2.38
C PRO A 153 11.92 15.53 -3.04
N GLN A 154 12.18 14.38 -2.42
CA GLN A 154 11.75 13.05 -2.88
C GLN A 154 10.23 12.94 -2.92
N ALA A 155 9.53 13.29 -1.83
CA ALA A 155 8.07 13.24 -1.80
C ALA A 155 7.43 14.20 -2.82
N ILE A 156 7.99 15.40 -2.97
CA ILE A 156 7.52 16.40 -3.95
C ILE A 156 7.73 15.88 -5.38
N TRP A 157 8.87 15.24 -5.65
CA TRP A 157 9.15 14.63 -6.96
C TRP A 157 8.20 13.47 -7.25
N LEU A 158 8.00 12.56 -6.30
CA LEU A 158 7.08 11.42 -6.46
C LEU A 158 5.65 11.86 -6.77
N GLN A 159 5.14 12.87 -6.08
CA GLN A 159 3.80 13.41 -6.35
C GLN A 159 3.61 13.87 -7.80
N LYS A 160 4.67 14.39 -8.43
CA LYS A 160 4.64 14.89 -9.80
C LYS A 160 4.90 13.80 -10.84
N HIS A 161 5.78 12.85 -10.53
CA HIS A 161 6.38 11.98 -11.55
C HIS A 161 6.04 10.50 -11.42
N ALA A 162 5.63 10.01 -10.23
CA ALA A 162 5.43 8.57 -9.98
C ALA A 162 4.45 7.92 -10.97
N ALA A 163 3.36 8.62 -11.32
CA ALA A 163 2.36 8.12 -12.25
C ALA A 163 2.88 7.85 -13.67
N THR A 164 3.92 8.59 -14.10
CA THR A 164 4.58 8.37 -15.39
C THR A 164 5.24 6.99 -15.46
N TYR A 165 5.64 6.44 -14.31
CA TYR A 165 6.27 5.13 -14.17
C TYR A 165 5.31 4.05 -13.69
N GLY A 166 4.01 4.36 -13.56
CA GLY A 166 2.99 3.41 -13.14
C GLY A 166 2.83 3.26 -11.63
N PHE A 167 3.40 4.17 -10.85
CA PHE A 167 3.23 4.23 -9.40
C PHE A 167 2.24 5.31 -8.97
N ILE A 168 1.52 5.05 -7.89
CA ILE A 168 0.68 6.03 -7.20
C ILE A 168 1.17 6.20 -5.76
N ILE A 169 0.96 7.38 -5.18
CA ILE A 169 0.97 7.53 -3.71
C ILE A 169 -0.30 6.82 -3.22
N ARG A 170 -0.13 5.65 -2.57
CA ARG A 170 -1.25 4.74 -2.31
C ARG A 170 -2.28 5.29 -1.33
N TYR A 171 -1.77 5.98 -0.32
CA TYR A 171 -2.55 6.55 0.78
C TYR A 171 -2.42 8.07 0.77
N PRO A 172 -3.16 8.78 -0.09
CA PRO A 172 -3.07 10.23 -0.23
C PRO A 172 -3.76 10.98 0.93
N LYS A 173 -3.31 12.21 1.17
CA LYS A 173 -3.83 13.09 2.23
C LYS A 173 -5.34 13.32 2.09
N GLY A 174 -6.07 13.20 3.20
CA GLY A 174 -7.52 13.46 3.26
C GLY A 174 -8.38 12.32 2.69
N LYS A 175 -7.82 11.16 2.36
CA LYS A 175 -8.55 10.00 1.83
C LYS A 175 -8.58 8.79 2.78
N GLN A 176 -8.29 9.00 4.06
CA GLN A 176 -8.29 7.94 5.08
C GLN A 176 -9.65 7.26 5.23
N ALA A 177 -10.75 8.01 5.13
CA ALA A 177 -12.10 7.45 5.20
C ALA A 177 -12.40 6.45 4.07
N ILE A 178 -11.63 6.47 2.97
CA ILE A 178 -11.78 5.55 1.83
C ILE A 178 -10.74 4.44 1.89
N THR A 179 -9.49 4.78 2.16
CA THR A 179 -8.37 3.83 2.12
C THR A 179 -8.20 3.02 3.40
N GLY A 180 -8.68 3.54 4.53
CA GLY A 180 -8.48 2.97 5.87
C GLY A 180 -7.12 3.29 6.50
N TYR A 181 -6.26 4.07 5.85
CA TYR A 181 -4.92 4.45 6.30
C TYR A 181 -4.71 5.96 6.29
N GLU A 182 -3.83 6.44 7.17
CA GLU A 182 -3.42 7.84 7.19
C GLU A 182 -2.61 8.22 5.93
N TYR A 183 -2.23 9.49 5.84
CA TYR A 183 -1.40 9.94 4.73
C TYR A 183 0.01 9.34 4.81
N GLU A 184 0.37 8.51 3.84
CA GLU A 184 1.70 7.88 3.73
C GLU A 184 2.41 8.33 2.45
N PRO A 185 3.10 9.48 2.45
CA PRO A 185 3.80 10.01 1.28
C PRO A 185 4.93 9.12 0.75
N TRP A 186 5.44 8.20 1.57
CA TRP A 186 6.54 7.29 1.23
C TRP A 186 6.05 6.01 0.56
N HIS A 187 4.78 5.64 0.75
CA HIS A 187 4.24 4.36 0.30
C HIS A 187 3.71 4.47 -1.12
N ILE A 188 4.42 3.85 -2.07
CA ILE A 188 4.05 3.83 -3.47
C ILE A 188 3.62 2.45 -3.94
N ARG A 189 2.56 2.42 -4.75
CA ARG A 189 1.97 1.19 -5.29
C ARG A 189 2.02 1.19 -6.81
N TYR A 190 2.58 0.12 -7.38
CA TYR A 190 2.56 -0.11 -8.82
C TYR A 190 1.18 -0.62 -9.27
N VAL A 191 0.59 0.09 -10.23
CA VAL A 191 -0.69 -0.26 -10.88
C VAL A 191 -0.61 -0.22 -12.40
N GLY A 192 0.57 0.03 -12.96
CA GLY A 192 0.77 0.27 -14.40
C GLY A 192 0.53 1.73 -14.80
N ILE A 193 1.07 2.11 -15.96
CA ILE A 193 1.14 3.52 -16.40
C ILE A 193 -0.25 4.13 -16.61
N LEU A 194 -1.12 3.46 -17.37
CA LEU A 194 -2.45 4.01 -17.68
C LEU A 194 -3.32 4.15 -16.42
N PRO A 195 -3.44 3.13 -15.55
CA PRO A 195 -4.16 3.26 -14.29
C PRO A 195 -3.58 4.35 -13.38
N ALA A 196 -2.26 4.41 -13.22
CA ALA A 196 -1.63 5.41 -12.35
C ALA A 196 -1.91 6.84 -12.83
N LYS A 197 -1.77 7.10 -14.13
CA LYS A 197 -2.10 8.41 -14.72
C LYS A 197 -3.56 8.78 -14.54
N TYR A 198 -4.48 7.81 -14.72
CA TYR A 198 -5.91 8.06 -14.52
C TYR A 198 -6.21 8.40 -13.06
N ILE A 199 -5.69 7.61 -12.11
CA ILE A 199 -5.89 7.80 -10.66
C ILE A 199 -5.42 9.19 -10.23
N VAL A 200 -4.18 9.54 -10.60
CA VAL A 200 -3.60 10.84 -10.24
C VAL A 200 -4.31 11.99 -10.95
N GLY A 201 -4.59 11.87 -12.26
CA GLY A 201 -5.27 12.91 -13.04
C GLY A 201 -6.69 13.23 -12.59
N HIS A 202 -7.39 12.27 -11.98
CA HIS A 202 -8.74 12.45 -11.44
C HIS A 202 -8.79 12.65 -9.92
N ASN A 203 -7.64 12.66 -9.24
CA ASN A 203 -7.54 12.80 -7.78
C ASN A 203 -8.44 11.80 -7.00
N ILE A 204 -8.45 10.55 -7.46
CA ILE A 204 -9.17 9.44 -6.85
C ILE A 204 -8.22 8.47 -6.16
N THR A 205 -8.74 7.60 -5.29
CA THR A 205 -7.96 6.51 -4.70
C THR A 205 -7.96 5.27 -5.59
N PHE A 206 -7.13 4.29 -5.23
CA PHE A 206 -7.10 3.01 -5.94
C PHE A 206 -8.42 2.22 -5.75
N GLU A 207 -9.04 2.30 -4.57
CA GLU A 207 -10.36 1.74 -4.28
C GLU A 207 -11.41 2.29 -5.25
N GLN A 208 -11.46 3.62 -5.41
CA GLN A 208 -12.40 4.29 -6.30
C GLN A 208 -12.17 3.87 -7.76
N TYR A 209 -10.91 3.75 -8.19
CA TYR A 209 -10.56 3.30 -9.53
C TYR A 209 -11.02 1.86 -9.79
N VAL A 210 -10.70 0.92 -8.88
CA VAL A 210 -11.09 -0.48 -9.01
C VAL A 210 -12.62 -0.63 -9.01
N ALA A 211 -13.33 0.12 -8.15
CA ALA A 211 -14.79 0.15 -8.14
C ALA A 211 -15.38 0.61 -9.49
N MET A 212 -14.83 1.66 -10.10
CA MET A 212 -15.24 2.12 -11.44
C MET A 212 -14.98 1.07 -12.52
N MET A 213 -13.86 0.36 -12.46
CA MET A 213 -13.53 -0.70 -13.43
C MET A 213 -14.49 -1.90 -13.30
N ASN A 214 -14.78 -2.32 -12.07
CA ASN A 214 -15.72 -3.41 -11.79
C ASN A 214 -17.15 -3.07 -12.23
N GLY A 215 -17.57 -1.80 -12.09
CA GLY A 215 -18.86 -1.31 -12.56
C GLY A 215 -18.98 -1.24 -14.09
N LYS A 216 -17.88 -1.06 -14.81
CA LYS A 216 -17.84 -1.10 -16.29
C LYS A 216 -17.83 -2.53 -16.85
N THR A 217 -17.39 -3.51 -16.07
CA THR A 217 -17.31 -4.93 -16.47
C THR A 217 -18.58 -5.74 -16.20
N GLN A 218 -19.62 -5.15 -15.58
CA GLN A 218 -20.95 -5.74 -15.61
C GLN A 218 -21.60 -5.30 -16.94
N PRO A 219 -21.70 -6.17 -17.97
CA PRO A 219 -22.66 -5.89 -19.02
C PRO A 219 -24.02 -5.80 -18.33
N ASN A 220 -24.81 -4.78 -18.67
CA ASN A 220 -26.23 -4.74 -18.33
C ASN A 220 -26.86 -6.07 -18.78
N SER A 221 -27.04 -7.01 -17.85
CA SER A 221 -27.84 -8.19 -18.07
C SER A 221 -29.30 -7.79 -17.85
N SER A 222 -29.92 -7.46 -18.99
CA SER A 222 -31.37 -7.47 -19.28
C SER A 222 -32.15 -6.26 -18.72
N LEU A 223 -32.83 -5.43 -19.54
CA LEU A 223 -34.00 -5.71 -20.40
C LEU A 223 -35.09 -6.51 -19.67
#